data_AF-A0A1C7N594-F1
#
_entry.id   AF-A0A1C7N594-F1
#
_cell.length_a   1.000
_cell.length_b   1.000
_cell.length_c   1.000
_cell.angle_alpha   90.00
_cell.angle_beta   90.00
_cell.angle_gamma   90.00
#
_symmetry.space_group_name_H-M   'P 1'
#
loop_
_entity.id
_entity.type
_entity.pdbx_description
1 polymer ?
#
loop_
_entity_poly.entity_id
_entity_poly.type
_entity_poly.pdbx_seq_one_letter_code
_entity_poly.pdbx_strand_id
1 'polypeptide(L)'
;MTTLREELCTLLGRVCNRPKLSSQASATLAKETLSSMKEVFIKPFNESPKDSKFRTSLQSDKTFTIDNKEFRANDDFVKHAIFLSDQLDISEKEACRLLHGGNSIAALINSTSLNATVSLYHDERGYTLAILNNVLQYVKEQPSNSFSRLLFIQFIKELMTTDQSFIKNILTSEKKIAKLISTLTNEKDSASTSNTMTATANNSQAQQQQQQQQQQQQQQPSSLFQPQQQQQSSLFQPQQQQSSLFQSQQPQQLQQPPVDGLKFDKETNTFRIERLVEERAYMVQILYHLASLFWLSEADLLTVLEHVQTKNLSDASHPYLMVAVLAALSSRNKENPENQISNNDASIKKIHEQITSKQWKISTSKAL
;
A
#
# COMPACT_ATOMS: atom_id res chain seq x y z
N MET A 1 18.81 -12.01 -7.91
CA MET A 1 17.47 -12.47 -7.50
C MET A 1 16.53 -11.34 -7.87
N THR A 2 15.56 -11.61 -8.73
CA THR A 2 14.47 -10.68 -9.01
C THR A 2 13.68 -10.45 -7.74
N THR A 3 13.33 -9.22 -7.46
CA THR A 3 12.47 -8.94 -6.30
C THR A 3 11.04 -9.39 -6.61
N LEU A 4 10.26 -9.80 -5.60
CA LEU A 4 8.85 -10.18 -5.78
C LEU A 4 8.05 -9.13 -6.58
N ARG A 5 8.33 -7.85 -6.35
CA ARG A 5 7.78 -6.72 -7.12
C ARG A 5 8.00 -6.86 -8.63
N GLU A 6 9.21 -7.21 -9.07
CA GLU A 6 9.55 -7.35 -10.48
C GLU A 6 8.85 -8.56 -11.12
N GLU A 7 8.74 -9.65 -10.37
CA GLU A 7 8.01 -10.85 -10.79
C GLU A 7 6.53 -10.56 -10.99
N LEU A 8 5.92 -9.87 -10.02
CA LEU A 8 4.52 -9.42 -10.10
C LEU A 8 4.31 -8.42 -11.25
N CYS A 9 5.21 -7.45 -11.43
CA CYS A 9 5.12 -6.49 -12.53
C CYS A 9 5.19 -7.20 -13.90
N THR A 10 6.12 -8.15 -14.04
CA THR A 10 6.27 -8.95 -15.26
C THR A 10 5.03 -9.80 -15.52
N LEU A 11 4.49 -10.44 -14.48
CA LEU A 11 3.28 -11.25 -14.58
C LEU A 11 2.05 -10.40 -14.94
N LEU A 12 1.91 -9.21 -14.36
CA LEU A 12 0.86 -8.27 -14.73
C LEU A 12 0.98 -7.88 -16.21
N GLY A 13 2.18 -7.54 -16.68
CA GLY A 13 2.42 -7.24 -18.09
C GLY A 13 2.04 -8.39 -19.03
N ARG A 14 2.25 -9.64 -18.60
CA ARG A 14 1.77 -10.83 -19.34
C ARG A 14 0.25 -10.87 -19.35
N VAL A 15 -0.40 -10.87 -18.18
CA VAL A 15 -1.87 -11.00 -18.04
C VAL A 15 -2.62 -9.87 -18.76
N CYS A 16 -2.10 -8.65 -18.78
CA CYS A 16 -2.69 -7.53 -19.50
C CYS A 16 -2.61 -7.67 -21.03
N ASN A 17 -1.70 -8.49 -21.55
CA ASN A 17 -1.54 -8.70 -22.99
C ASN A 17 -2.53 -9.75 -23.52
N ARG A 18 -3.81 -9.37 -23.60
CA ARG A 18 -4.93 -10.26 -23.96
C ARG A 18 -4.73 -11.03 -25.28
N PRO A 19 -4.22 -10.43 -26.38
CA PRO A 19 -3.96 -11.16 -27.62
C PRO A 19 -2.91 -12.27 -27.48
N LYS A 20 -1.95 -12.12 -26.55
CA LYS A 20 -0.98 -13.19 -26.28
C LYS A 20 -1.58 -14.28 -25.39
N LEU A 21 -2.45 -13.93 -24.44
CA LEU A 21 -3.11 -14.87 -23.53
C LEU A 21 -4.05 -15.86 -24.23
N SER A 22 -4.53 -15.55 -25.44
CA SER A 22 -5.34 -16.50 -26.21
C SER A 22 -4.53 -17.68 -26.76
N SER A 23 -3.20 -17.56 -26.82
CA SER A 23 -2.34 -18.68 -27.20
C SER A 23 -2.20 -19.69 -26.05
N GLN A 24 -2.32 -20.98 -26.37
CA GLN A 24 -2.22 -22.07 -25.40
C GLN A 24 -0.93 -22.03 -24.57
N ALA A 25 0.23 -21.87 -25.23
CA ALA A 25 1.52 -21.82 -24.54
C ALA A 25 1.62 -20.65 -23.55
N SER A 26 1.16 -19.46 -23.93
CA SER A 26 1.21 -18.29 -23.04
C SER A 26 0.21 -18.42 -21.88
N ALA A 27 -0.98 -18.96 -22.13
CA ALA A 27 -1.98 -19.21 -21.09
C ALA A 27 -1.48 -20.23 -20.06
N THR A 28 -0.86 -21.33 -20.51
CA THR A 28 -0.27 -22.34 -19.65
C THR A 28 0.87 -21.76 -18.81
N LEU A 29 1.81 -21.05 -19.42
CA LEU A 29 2.92 -20.42 -18.70
C LEU A 29 2.42 -19.39 -17.66
N ALA A 30 1.41 -18.59 -18.01
CA ALA A 30 0.80 -17.64 -17.10
C ALA A 30 0.14 -18.37 -15.91
N LYS A 31 -0.62 -19.44 -16.17
CA LYS A 31 -1.24 -20.28 -15.11
C LYS A 31 -0.19 -20.91 -14.20
N GLU A 32 0.87 -21.47 -14.76
CA GLU A 32 1.96 -22.07 -13.97
C GLU A 32 2.61 -21.04 -13.04
N THR A 33 2.89 -19.84 -13.56
CA THR A 33 3.44 -18.73 -12.76
C THR A 33 2.46 -18.29 -11.66
N LEU A 34 1.17 -18.18 -11.99
CA LEU A 34 0.13 -17.86 -11.01
C LEU A 34 0.04 -18.92 -9.91
N SER A 35 0.07 -20.20 -10.27
CA SER A 35 0.02 -21.32 -9.33
C SER A 35 1.27 -21.40 -8.46
N SER A 36 2.47 -21.09 -8.97
CA SER A 36 3.69 -21.06 -8.14
C SER A 36 3.70 -19.93 -7.12
N MET A 37 2.96 -18.84 -7.40
CA MET A 37 2.84 -17.66 -6.53
C MET A 37 1.51 -17.62 -5.77
N LYS A 38 0.80 -18.75 -5.64
CA LYS A 38 -0.56 -18.81 -5.09
C LYS A 38 -0.71 -18.13 -3.72
N GLU A 39 0.22 -18.36 -2.80
CA GLU A 39 0.22 -17.74 -1.46
C GLU A 39 0.30 -16.22 -1.51
N VAL A 40 1.02 -15.67 -2.50
CA VAL A 40 1.12 -14.21 -2.72
C VAL A 40 -0.24 -13.63 -3.05
N PHE A 41 -1.09 -14.35 -3.80
CA PHE A 41 -2.44 -13.91 -4.17
C PHE A 41 -3.47 -13.99 -3.04
N ILE A 42 -3.21 -14.78 -2.00
CA ILE A 42 -4.08 -14.90 -0.83
C ILE A 42 -3.74 -13.85 0.21
N LYS A 43 -2.45 -13.51 0.34
CA LYS A 43 -1.90 -12.62 1.37
C LYS A 43 -2.59 -11.25 1.48
N PRO A 44 -3.00 -10.54 0.41
CA PRO A 44 -3.74 -9.28 0.55
C PRO A 44 -5.09 -9.41 1.28
N PHE A 45 -5.65 -10.62 1.32
CA PHE A 45 -6.92 -10.92 1.97
C PHE A 45 -6.74 -11.63 3.31
N ASN A 46 -5.58 -12.24 3.54
CA ASN A 46 -5.24 -12.98 4.75
C ASN A 46 -3.81 -12.64 5.17
N GLU A 47 -3.66 -11.49 5.82
CA GLU A 47 -2.36 -11.03 6.32
C GLU A 47 -1.90 -11.89 7.48
N SER A 48 -0.63 -12.31 7.43
CA SER A 48 -0.03 -13.08 8.52
C SER A 48 -0.04 -12.26 9.82
N PRO A 49 -0.45 -12.85 10.95
CA PRO A 49 -0.48 -12.15 12.22
C PRO A 49 0.94 -11.75 12.65
N LYS A 50 1.02 -10.71 13.48
CA LYS A 50 2.26 -10.33 14.19
C LYS A 50 2.75 -11.48 15.07
N ASP A 51 4.06 -11.64 15.14
CA ASP A 51 4.69 -12.74 15.88
C ASP A 51 5.56 -12.18 17.00
N SER A 52 5.03 -12.23 18.22
CA SER A 52 5.72 -11.74 19.42
C SER A 52 7.02 -12.50 19.71
N LYS A 53 7.10 -13.79 19.35
CA LYS A 53 8.32 -14.59 19.53
C LYS A 53 9.38 -14.15 18.53
N PHE A 54 8.99 -14.00 17.27
CA PHE A 54 9.91 -13.50 16.24
C PHE A 54 10.36 -12.07 16.54
N ARG A 55 9.47 -11.19 17.01
CA ARG A 55 9.83 -9.83 17.44
C ARG A 55 10.89 -9.85 18.54
N THR A 56 10.74 -10.72 19.53
CA THR A 56 11.71 -10.88 20.62
C THR A 56 13.06 -11.38 20.10
N SER A 57 13.06 -12.42 19.27
CA SER A 57 14.28 -12.97 18.66
C SER A 57 14.98 -11.97 17.74
N LEU A 58 14.23 -11.19 16.97
CA LEU A 58 14.78 -10.12 16.13
C LEU A 58 15.47 -9.04 16.97
N GLN A 59 14.95 -8.73 18.16
CA GLN A 59 15.54 -7.77 19.09
C GLN A 59 16.78 -8.32 19.81
N SER A 60 16.77 -9.60 20.20
CA SER A 60 17.88 -10.23 20.93
C SER A 60 19.00 -10.70 20.01
N ASP A 61 18.66 -11.52 19.02
CA ASP A 61 19.60 -12.28 18.20
C ASP A 61 20.03 -11.46 16.98
N LYS A 62 19.19 -10.48 16.59
CA LYS A 62 19.38 -9.61 15.43
C LYS A 62 19.63 -10.42 14.15
N THR A 63 19.00 -11.58 14.03
CA THR A 63 19.04 -12.41 12.83
C THR A 63 17.65 -12.58 12.26
N PHE A 64 17.58 -12.74 10.94
CA PHE A 64 16.34 -13.04 10.23
C PHE A 64 16.63 -13.82 8.95
N THR A 65 15.63 -14.49 8.41
CA THR A 65 15.77 -15.30 7.19
C THR A 65 14.85 -14.80 6.07
N ILE A 66 15.42 -14.67 4.87
CA ILE A 66 14.69 -14.41 3.61
C ILE A 66 15.10 -15.50 2.61
N ASP A 67 14.13 -16.19 2.00
CA ASP A 67 14.37 -17.23 0.99
C ASP A 67 15.42 -18.28 1.42
N ASN A 68 15.30 -18.75 2.67
CA ASN A 68 16.23 -19.69 3.32
C ASN A 68 17.67 -19.20 3.46
N LYS A 69 17.93 -17.90 3.31
CA LYS A 69 19.20 -17.26 3.59
C LYS A 69 19.11 -16.48 4.89
N GLU A 70 20.11 -16.64 5.75
CA GLU A 70 20.20 -15.94 7.03
C GLU A 70 20.94 -14.60 6.86
N PHE A 71 20.41 -13.58 7.52
CA PHE A 71 20.93 -12.22 7.51
C PHE A 71 21.08 -11.71 8.95
N ARG A 72 22.06 -10.83 9.15
CA ARG A 72 22.29 -10.13 10.42
C ARG A 72 21.81 -8.68 10.30
N ALA A 73 20.93 -8.28 11.22
CA ALA A 73 20.40 -6.93 11.34
C ALA A 73 21.28 -6.08 12.28
N ASN A 74 21.37 -4.78 12.00
CA ASN A 74 21.87 -3.79 12.95
C ASN A 74 20.70 -3.21 13.77
N ASP A 75 21.00 -2.43 14.81
CA ASP A 75 19.97 -1.85 15.69
C ASP A 75 18.96 -0.98 14.95
N ASP A 76 19.41 -0.21 13.96
CA ASP A 76 18.53 0.66 13.17
C ASP A 76 17.59 -0.15 12.28
N PHE A 77 18.06 -1.25 11.68
CA PHE A 77 17.23 -2.16 10.91
C PHE A 77 16.15 -2.80 11.79
N VAL A 78 16.51 -3.26 12.99
CA VAL A 78 15.54 -3.84 13.93
C VAL A 78 14.48 -2.80 14.31
N LYS A 79 14.89 -1.57 14.65
CA LYS A 79 13.97 -0.47 14.96
C LYS A 79 13.03 -0.16 13.78
N HIS A 80 13.57 -0.05 12.57
CA HIS A 80 12.78 0.20 11.35
C HIS A 80 11.83 -0.94 11.01
N ALA A 81 12.26 -2.20 11.13
CA ALA A 81 11.41 -3.36 10.84
C ALA A 81 10.24 -3.45 11.84
N ILE A 82 10.51 -3.19 13.12
CA ILE A 82 9.48 -3.13 14.16
C ILE A 82 8.50 -1.98 13.88
N PHE A 83 9.03 -0.79 13.59
CA PHE A 83 8.21 0.36 13.23
C PHE A 83 7.30 0.06 12.03
N LEU A 84 7.84 -0.58 10.98
CA LEU A 84 7.08 -0.98 9.79
C LEU A 84 6.00 -2.02 10.11
N SER A 85 6.32 -3.05 10.92
CA SER A 85 5.34 -4.03 11.43
C SER A 85 4.17 -3.32 12.13
N ASP A 86 4.49 -2.36 12.99
CA ASP A 86 3.48 -1.63 13.76
C ASP A 86 2.63 -0.72 12.87
N GLN A 87 3.24 -0.02 11.92
CA GLN A 87 2.55 0.95 11.05
C GLN A 87 1.75 0.32 9.90
N LEU A 88 2.19 -0.82 9.36
CA LEU A 88 1.54 -1.50 8.24
C LEU A 88 0.67 -2.69 8.69
N ASP A 89 0.65 -2.99 9.99
CA ASP A 89 -0.04 -4.13 10.60
C ASP A 89 0.34 -5.50 9.97
N ILE A 90 1.63 -5.65 9.66
CA ILE A 90 2.19 -6.89 9.06
C ILE A 90 3.08 -7.62 10.07
N SER A 91 3.39 -8.89 9.79
CA SER A 91 4.36 -9.63 10.60
C SER A 91 5.77 -9.02 10.52
N GLU A 92 6.52 -9.13 11.61
CA GLU A 92 7.90 -8.66 11.68
C GLU A 92 8.81 -9.32 10.64
N LYS A 93 8.58 -10.61 10.34
CA LYS A 93 9.30 -11.32 9.28
C LYS A 93 9.07 -10.66 7.91
N GLU A 94 7.82 -10.32 7.64
CA GLU A 94 7.46 -9.64 6.40
C GLU A 94 8.02 -8.22 6.34
N ALA A 95 7.98 -7.49 7.46
CA ALA A 95 8.59 -6.17 7.58
C ALA A 95 10.11 -6.21 7.32
N CYS A 96 10.82 -7.24 7.82
CA CYS A 96 12.24 -7.45 7.51
C CYS A 96 12.48 -7.69 6.01
N ARG A 97 11.67 -8.53 5.36
CA ARG A 97 11.77 -8.79 3.91
C ARG A 97 11.59 -7.50 3.10
N LEU A 98 10.54 -6.76 3.42
CA LEU A 98 10.21 -5.49 2.79
C LEU A 98 11.26 -4.41 3.05
N LEU A 99 11.82 -4.34 4.25
CA LEU A 99 12.88 -3.40 4.58
C LEU A 99 14.19 -3.72 3.84
N HIS A 100 14.53 -5.01 3.73
CA HIS A 100 15.67 -5.45 2.95
C HIS A 100 15.53 -5.08 1.46
N GLY A 101 14.35 -5.29 0.87
CA GLY A 101 14.04 -4.85 -0.49
C GLY A 101 14.04 -3.33 -0.65
N GLY A 102 13.42 -2.62 0.29
CA GLY A 102 13.36 -1.15 0.32
C GLY A 102 14.73 -0.51 0.36
N ASN A 103 15.66 -1.02 1.17
CA ASN A 103 17.05 -0.58 1.21
C ASN A 103 17.74 -0.70 -0.17
N SER A 104 17.39 -1.72 -0.95
CA SER A 104 17.99 -1.97 -2.26
C SER A 104 17.48 -0.99 -3.33
N ILE A 105 16.26 -0.45 -3.17
CA ILE A 105 15.64 0.46 -4.15
C ILE A 105 15.60 1.93 -3.70
N ALA A 106 15.91 2.23 -2.43
CA ALA A 106 15.81 3.57 -1.85
C ALA A 106 16.58 4.62 -2.66
N ALA A 107 17.81 4.32 -3.07
CA ALA A 107 18.62 5.20 -3.89
C ALA A 107 18.03 5.40 -5.30
N LEU A 108 17.42 4.36 -5.89
CA LEU A 108 16.82 4.42 -7.22
C LEU A 108 15.60 5.35 -7.25
N ILE A 109 14.79 5.34 -6.19
CA ILE A 109 13.59 6.19 -6.10
C ILE A 109 13.81 7.50 -5.35
N ASN A 110 15.08 7.83 -5.04
CA ASN A 110 15.49 9.02 -4.30
C ASN A 110 14.67 9.22 -3.00
N SER A 111 14.57 8.17 -2.19
CA SER A 111 13.76 8.17 -0.97
C SER A 111 14.50 7.55 0.21
N THR A 112 13.96 7.72 1.42
CA THR A 112 14.48 7.01 2.60
C THR A 112 14.16 5.53 2.51
N SER A 113 14.93 4.69 3.20
CA SER A 113 14.65 3.25 3.27
C SER A 113 13.23 2.94 3.72
N LEU A 114 12.73 3.65 4.73
CA LEU A 114 11.37 3.46 5.27
C LEU A 114 10.30 3.79 4.22
N ASN A 115 10.43 4.93 3.55
CA ASN A 115 9.47 5.36 2.54
C ASN A 115 9.52 4.44 1.30
N ALA A 116 10.73 4.03 0.89
CA ALA A 116 10.92 3.06 -0.18
C ALA A 116 10.30 1.70 0.15
N THR A 117 10.40 1.27 1.41
CA THR A 117 9.73 0.06 1.88
C THR A 117 8.21 0.16 1.83
N VAL A 118 7.65 1.32 2.19
CA VAL A 118 6.20 1.57 2.08
C VAL A 118 5.74 1.52 0.62
N SER A 119 6.50 2.16 -0.29
CA SER A 119 6.22 2.07 -1.73
C SER A 119 6.28 0.63 -2.23
N LEU A 120 7.29 -0.13 -1.82
CA LEU A 120 7.43 -1.55 -2.19
C LEU A 120 6.23 -2.38 -1.69
N TYR A 121 5.80 -2.18 -0.44
CA TYR A 121 4.65 -2.87 0.14
C TYR A 121 3.37 -2.64 -0.66
N HIS A 122 3.06 -1.38 -0.96
CA HIS A 122 1.87 -1.04 -1.74
C HIS A 122 1.96 -1.44 -3.21
N ASP A 123 3.15 -1.37 -3.83
CA ASP A 123 3.36 -1.84 -5.21
C ASP A 123 3.09 -3.34 -5.32
N GLU A 124 3.64 -4.16 -4.43
CA GLU A 124 3.42 -5.62 -4.45
C GLU A 124 1.94 -5.99 -4.26
N ARG A 125 1.26 -5.33 -3.31
CA ARG A 125 -0.19 -5.53 -3.09
C ARG A 125 -1.02 -5.07 -4.29
N GLY A 126 -0.72 -3.89 -4.81
CA GLY A 126 -1.38 -3.30 -5.97
C GLY A 126 -1.26 -4.20 -7.20
N TYR A 127 -0.06 -4.70 -7.50
CA TYR A 127 0.14 -5.65 -8.60
C TYR A 127 -0.62 -6.95 -8.38
N THR A 128 -0.59 -7.51 -7.17
CA THR A 128 -1.30 -8.74 -6.83
C THR A 128 -2.80 -8.61 -7.10
N LEU A 129 -3.42 -7.53 -6.60
CA LEU A 129 -4.84 -7.25 -6.78
C LEU A 129 -5.17 -6.96 -8.26
N ALA A 130 -4.34 -6.18 -8.94
CA ALA A 130 -4.52 -5.87 -10.36
C ALA A 130 -4.45 -7.12 -11.24
N ILE A 131 -3.52 -8.04 -10.96
CA ILE A 131 -3.41 -9.32 -11.68
C ILE A 131 -4.69 -10.12 -11.48
N LEU A 132 -5.16 -10.31 -10.25
CA LEU A 132 -6.39 -11.07 -9.98
C LEU A 132 -7.60 -10.45 -10.70
N ASN A 133 -7.73 -9.13 -10.63
CA ASN A 133 -8.80 -8.40 -11.30
C ASN A 133 -8.76 -8.62 -12.81
N ASN A 134 -7.58 -8.52 -13.43
CA ASN A 134 -7.43 -8.72 -14.87
C ASN A 134 -7.65 -10.18 -15.29
N VAL A 135 -7.22 -11.17 -14.51
CA VAL A 135 -7.50 -12.60 -14.78
C VAL A 135 -9.00 -12.85 -14.74
N LEU A 136 -9.68 -12.36 -13.70
CA LEU A 136 -11.13 -12.49 -13.55
C LEU A 136 -11.89 -11.79 -14.68
N GLN A 137 -11.48 -10.58 -15.05
CA GLN A 137 -12.06 -9.84 -16.17
C GLN A 137 -11.85 -10.59 -17.49
N TYR A 138 -10.64 -11.08 -17.74
CA TYR A 138 -10.33 -11.88 -18.94
C TYR A 138 -11.25 -13.09 -19.04
N VAL A 139 -11.42 -13.85 -17.96
CA VAL A 139 -12.31 -15.02 -17.91
C VAL A 139 -13.77 -14.68 -18.28
N LYS A 140 -14.26 -13.50 -17.89
CA LYS A 140 -15.63 -13.05 -18.22
C LYS A 140 -15.82 -12.73 -19.70
N GLU A 141 -14.77 -12.24 -20.35
CA GLU A 141 -14.82 -11.81 -21.74
C GLU A 141 -14.56 -12.96 -22.72
N GLN A 142 -13.89 -14.03 -22.28
CA GLN A 142 -13.62 -15.18 -23.11
C GLN A 142 -14.85 -16.08 -23.31
N PRO A 143 -14.99 -16.73 -24.48
CA PRO A 143 -16.01 -17.75 -24.70
C PRO A 143 -15.90 -18.89 -23.68
N SER A 144 -17.04 -19.46 -23.28
CA SER A 144 -17.12 -20.47 -22.20
C SER A 144 -16.23 -21.71 -22.42
N ASN A 145 -16.00 -22.09 -23.68
CA ASN A 145 -15.20 -23.24 -24.10
C ASN A 145 -13.73 -22.91 -24.42
N SER A 146 -13.27 -21.67 -24.20
CA SER A 146 -11.89 -21.27 -24.44
C SER A 146 -10.95 -22.00 -23.47
N PHE A 147 -9.89 -22.63 -24.01
CA PHE A 147 -8.86 -23.30 -23.22
C PHE A 147 -8.27 -22.39 -22.13
N SER A 148 -7.93 -21.15 -22.50
CA SER A 148 -7.39 -20.17 -21.55
C SER A 148 -8.38 -19.82 -20.44
N ARG A 149 -9.69 -19.72 -20.76
CA ARG A 149 -10.75 -19.50 -19.75
C ARG A 149 -10.79 -20.63 -18.73
N LEU A 150 -10.75 -21.89 -19.19
CA LEU A 150 -10.79 -23.06 -18.32
C LEU A 150 -9.58 -23.12 -17.38
N LEU A 151 -8.37 -22.84 -17.89
CA LEU A 151 -7.16 -22.79 -17.06
C LEU A 151 -7.24 -21.74 -15.95
N PHE A 152 -7.69 -20.53 -16.27
CA PHE A 152 -7.78 -19.47 -15.28
C PHE A 152 -8.93 -19.70 -14.30
N ILE A 153 -10.05 -20.29 -14.73
CA ILE A 153 -11.11 -20.72 -13.81
C ILE A 153 -10.58 -21.75 -12.82
N GLN A 154 -9.79 -22.73 -13.28
CA GLN A 154 -9.19 -23.72 -12.38
C GLN A 154 -8.33 -23.02 -11.32
N PHE A 155 -7.45 -22.09 -11.72
CA PHE A 155 -6.65 -21.31 -10.78
C PHE A 155 -7.51 -20.51 -9.78
N ILE A 156 -8.57 -19.85 -10.24
CA ILE A 156 -9.48 -19.10 -9.36
C ILE A 156 -10.19 -20.04 -8.38
N LYS A 157 -10.66 -21.22 -8.83
CA LYS A 157 -11.25 -22.23 -7.94
C LYS A 157 -10.25 -22.68 -6.89
N GLU A 158 -9.01 -22.99 -7.30
CA GLU A 158 -7.92 -23.36 -6.40
C GLU A 158 -7.70 -22.27 -5.32
N LEU A 159 -7.76 -20.98 -5.67
CA LEU A 159 -7.69 -19.89 -4.69
C LEU A 159 -8.87 -19.89 -3.73
N MET A 160 -10.10 -19.95 -4.26
CA MET A 160 -11.33 -19.90 -3.46
C MET A 160 -11.45 -21.07 -2.47
N THR A 161 -10.89 -22.23 -2.78
CA THR A 161 -10.93 -23.42 -1.90
C THR A 161 -9.79 -23.50 -0.90
N THR A 162 -8.77 -22.64 -1.00
CA THR A 162 -7.59 -22.70 -0.10
C THR A 162 -7.92 -22.22 1.30
N ASP A 163 -8.87 -21.31 1.41
CA ASP A 163 -9.29 -20.70 2.66
C ASP A 163 -10.76 -21.00 2.91
N GLN A 164 -11.13 -21.24 4.18
CA GLN A 164 -12.49 -21.65 4.57
C GLN A 164 -13.55 -20.61 4.19
N SER A 165 -13.17 -19.34 3.98
CA SER A 165 -14.02 -18.36 3.30
C SER A 165 -13.20 -17.22 2.68
N PHE A 166 -12.75 -17.43 1.43
CA PHE A 166 -12.05 -16.41 0.64
C PHE A 166 -12.84 -15.10 0.54
N ILE A 167 -14.17 -15.19 0.37
CA ILE A 167 -15.05 -14.02 0.28
C ILE A 167 -15.09 -13.22 1.59
N LYS A 168 -15.22 -13.90 2.73
CA LYS A 168 -15.16 -13.25 4.05
C LYS A 168 -13.81 -12.57 4.27
N ASN A 169 -12.72 -13.14 3.78
CA ASN A 169 -11.39 -12.56 3.90
C ASN A 169 -11.23 -11.28 3.07
N ILE A 170 -11.79 -11.25 1.86
CA ILE A 170 -11.89 -10.02 1.05
C ILE A 170 -12.64 -8.93 1.84
N LEU A 171 -13.83 -9.23 2.35
CA LEU A 171 -14.66 -8.26 3.09
C LEU A 171 -14.02 -7.80 4.40
N THR A 172 -13.35 -8.70 5.11
CA THR A 172 -12.63 -8.39 6.35
C THR A 172 -11.46 -7.45 6.07
N SER A 173 -10.68 -7.73 5.02
CA SER A 173 -9.55 -6.90 4.61
C SER A 173 -10.02 -5.53 4.11
N GLU A 174 -11.10 -5.47 3.33
CA GLU A 174 -11.73 -4.22 2.91
C GLU A 174 -12.12 -3.35 4.11
N LYS A 175 -12.72 -3.95 5.14
CA LYS A 175 -13.09 -3.27 6.39
C LYS A 175 -11.87 -2.77 7.18
N LYS A 176 -10.80 -3.58 7.25
CA LYS A 176 -9.55 -3.19 7.90
C LYS A 176 -8.93 -1.98 7.20
N ILE A 177 -8.84 -2.02 5.87
CA ILE A 177 -8.29 -0.90 5.09
C ILE A 177 -9.16 0.36 5.26
N ALA A 178 -10.49 0.22 5.27
CA ALA A 178 -11.39 1.35 5.50
C ALA A 178 -11.11 2.05 6.84
N LYS A 179 -10.87 1.26 7.90
CA LYS A 179 -10.49 1.79 9.22
C LYS A 179 -9.12 2.47 9.17
N LEU A 180 -8.14 1.84 8.52
CA LEU A 180 -6.78 2.38 8.41
C LEU A 180 -6.77 3.73 7.67
N ILE A 181 -7.52 3.86 6.57
CA ILE A 181 -7.68 5.13 5.85
C ILE A 181 -8.24 6.21 6.78
N SER A 182 -9.30 5.90 7.54
CA SER A 182 -9.90 6.85 8.49
C SER A 182 -8.90 7.28 9.58
N THR A 183 -8.13 6.34 10.14
CA THR A 183 -7.08 6.65 11.12
C THR A 183 -6.03 7.59 10.54
N LEU A 184 -5.46 7.25 9.37
CA LEU A 184 -4.44 8.06 8.72
C LEU A 184 -4.94 9.45 8.30
N THR A 185 -6.22 9.55 7.91
CA THR A 185 -6.85 10.84 7.56
C THR A 185 -7.04 11.72 8.80
N ASN A 186 -7.52 11.15 9.91
CA ASN A 186 -7.71 11.89 11.15
C ASN A 186 -6.36 12.35 11.76
N GLU A 187 -5.30 11.54 11.62
CA GLU A 187 -3.94 11.91 12.02
C GLU A 187 -3.40 13.08 11.19
N LYS A 188 -3.70 13.09 9.87
CA LYS A 188 -3.35 14.20 8.97
C LYS A 188 -4.01 15.51 9.42
N ASP A 189 -5.29 15.47 9.78
CA ASP A 189 -6.05 16.66 10.20
C ASP A 189 -5.60 17.19 11.56
N SER A 190 -5.25 16.30 12.49
CA SER A 190 -4.73 16.65 13.82
C SER A 190 -3.36 17.33 13.75
N ALA A 191 -2.50 16.91 12.83
CA ALA A 191 -1.19 17.54 12.62
C ALA A 191 -1.30 18.97 12.04
N SER A 192 -2.31 19.26 11.22
CA SER A 192 -2.58 20.61 10.70
C SER A 192 -3.02 21.59 11.80
N THR A 193 -3.69 21.11 12.84
CA THR A 193 -4.26 21.97 13.89
C THR A 193 -3.16 22.45 14.88
N SER A 194 -2.17 21.61 15.18
CA SER A 194 -1.06 21.92 16.10
C SER A 194 -0.07 22.97 15.57
N ASN A 195 0.08 23.11 14.25
CA ASN A 195 0.96 24.12 13.66
C ASN A 195 0.38 25.55 13.73
N THR A 196 -0.94 25.68 13.91
CA THR A 196 -1.61 26.99 14.03
C THR A 196 -1.47 27.60 15.42
N MET A 197 -1.36 26.78 16.47
CA MET A 197 -1.19 27.26 17.85
C MET A 197 0.26 27.64 18.17
N THR A 198 1.25 27.01 17.53
CA THR A 198 2.69 27.35 17.70
C THR A 198 3.11 28.59 16.91
N ALA A 199 2.52 28.83 15.73
CA ALA A 199 2.75 30.05 14.95
C ALA A 199 2.22 31.32 15.66
N THR A 200 1.17 31.20 16.47
CA THR A 200 0.61 32.33 17.22
C THR A 200 1.40 32.63 18.50
N ALA A 201 2.08 31.64 19.09
CA ALA A 201 2.91 31.82 20.28
C ALA A 201 4.33 32.36 19.97
N ASN A 202 4.91 32.05 18.81
CA ASN A 202 6.24 32.55 18.43
C ASN A 202 6.22 34.01 17.92
N ASN A 203 5.09 34.50 17.41
CA ASN A 203 4.96 35.89 16.95
C ASN A 203 4.88 36.91 18.10
N SER A 204 4.44 36.51 19.29
CA SER A 204 4.36 37.39 20.46
C SER A 204 5.70 37.56 21.21
N GLN A 205 6.66 36.66 21.02
CA GLN A 205 8.03 36.81 21.57
C GLN A 205 8.98 37.57 20.62
N ALA A 206 8.81 37.46 19.30
CA ALA A 206 9.62 38.17 18.32
C ALA A 206 9.38 39.70 18.31
N GLN A 207 8.18 40.16 18.68
CA GLN A 207 7.86 41.59 18.74
C GLN A 207 8.41 42.31 19.98
N GLN A 208 8.76 41.61 21.06
CA GLN A 208 9.38 42.24 22.25
C GLN A 208 10.90 42.41 22.12
N GLN A 209 11.60 41.60 21.32
CA GLN A 209 13.05 41.73 21.13
C GLN A 209 13.44 42.80 20.10
N GLN A 210 12.57 43.16 19.15
CA GLN A 210 12.87 44.23 18.18
C GLN A 210 12.71 45.65 18.74
N GLN A 211 11.99 45.85 19.86
CA GLN A 211 11.87 47.18 20.49
C GLN A 211 13.02 47.55 21.42
N GLN A 212 13.87 46.61 21.85
CA GLN A 212 15.04 46.93 22.70
C GLN A 212 16.33 47.24 21.93
N GLN A 213 16.44 46.89 20.64
CA GLN A 213 17.67 47.18 19.86
C GLN A 213 17.67 48.53 19.13
N GLN A 214 16.57 49.27 19.08
CA GLN A 214 16.52 50.59 18.43
C GLN A 214 16.88 51.80 19.32
N GLN A 215 17.20 51.62 20.61
CA GLN A 215 17.54 52.73 21.51
C GLN A 215 19.03 52.92 21.82
N GLN A 216 19.96 52.15 21.22
CA GLN A 216 21.40 52.26 21.54
C GLN A 216 22.33 52.76 20.42
N GLN A 217 21.81 53.20 19.27
CA GLN A 217 22.63 53.84 18.23
C GLN A 217 22.23 55.29 17.99
N GLN A 218 22.52 56.16 18.95
CA GLN A 218 22.66 57.60 18.69
C GLN A 218 23.46 58.25 19.82
N GLN A 219 24.79 58.21 19.69
CA GLN A 219 25.71 59.22 20.24
C GLN A 219 27.14 58.90 19.80
N GLN A 220 27.63 59.56 18.75
CA GLN A 220 28.85 60.41 18.78
C GLN A 220 29.19 60.99 17.39
N PRO A 221 29.93 62.11 17.33
CA PRO A 221 29.83 63.10 16.26
C PRO A 221 30.97 63.06 15.22
N SER A 222 30.69 63.76 14.13
CA SER A 222 31.44 63.88 12.87
C SER A 222 32.72 64.73 12.96
N SER A 223 33.74 64.32 12.20
CA SER A 223 34.88 65.12 11.70
C SER A 223 35.54 64.31 10.57
N LEU A 224 36.11 64.82 9.48
CA LEU A 224 36.20 66.10 8.77
C LEU A 224 36.94 65.71 7.46
N PHE A 225 36.63 66.35 6.34
CA PHE A 225 37.22 66.15 5.00
C PHE A 225 38.76 66.33 4.91
N GLN A 226 39.48 65.52 4.11
CA GLN A 226 40.22 65.96 2.88
C GLN A 226 40.93 64.80 2.10
N PRO A 227 41.26 64.98 0.78
CA PRO A 227 41.60 63.92 -0.20
C PRO A 227 43.01 64.03 -0.88
N GLN A 228 43.36 63.04 -1.75
CA GLN A 228 44.43 62.94 -2.81
C GLN A 228 45.32 61.68 -2.63
N GLN A 229 45.92 60.97 -3.59
CA GLN A 229 46.12 60.96 -5.07
C GLN A 229 46.61 59.51 -5.43
N GLN A 230 46.09 58.82 -6.45
CA GLN A 230 46.67 58.55 -7.79
C GLN A 230 47.96 57.69 -7.94
N GLN A 231 47.87 56.73 -8.90
CA GLN A 231 48.92 56.10 -9.76
C GLN A 231 49.79 54.96 -9.17
N GLN A 232 50.28 53.93 -9.89
CA GLN A 232 50.02 53.24 -11.19
C GLN A 232 51.04 52.07 -11.28
N SER A 233 50.68 50.91 -11.89
CA SER A 233 51.58 49.87 -12.51
C SER A 233 52.62 49.13 -11.63
N SER A 234 52.91 47.82 -11.71
CA SER A 234 53.27 46.99 -12.88
C SER A 234 53.34 45.48 -12.52
N LEU A 235 53.01 44.64 -13.51
CA LEU A 235 53.63 43.35 -13.93
C LEU A 235 54.35 42.37 -12.96
N PHE A 236 53.89 41.10 -13.05
CA PHE A 236 54.62 39.81 -13.08
C PHE A 236 55.48 39.33 -11.89
N GLN A 237 55.04 38.23 -11.26
CA GLN A 237 55.91 37.06 -10.96
C GLN A 237 55.07 35.77 -10.74
N PRO A 238 55.61 34.58 -11.06
CA PRO A 238 54.85 33.33 -11.13
C PRO A 238 54.87 32.56 -9.80
N GLN A 239 53.73 31.97 -9.41
CA GLN A 239 53.65 31.10 -8.24
C GLN A 239 53.56 29.64 -8.68
N GLN A 240 54.57 28.85 -8.29
CA GLN A 240 54.58 27.40 -8.37
C GLN A 240 53.42 26.82 -7.57
N GLN A 241 52.62 25.94 -8.18
CA GLN A 241 51.75 25.02 -7.45
C GLN A 241 52.17 23.58 -7.72
N GLN A 242 52.70 22.97 -6.66
CA GLN A 242 52.87 21.53 -6.53
C GLN A 242 51.49 20.85 -6.38
N SER A 243 51.27 19.90 -7.29
CA SER A 243 50.57 18.63 -7.16
C SER A 243 50.05 18.19 -5.77
N SER A 244 48.76 17.88 -5.70
CA SER A 244 48.21 16.67 -5.05
C SER A 244 46.72 16.50 -5.36
N LEU A 245 46.43 16.09 -6.59
CA LEU A 245 45.11 15.59 -7.00
C LEU A 245 45.14 14.07 -6.82
N PHE A 246 44.60 13.57 -5.70
CA PHE A 246 43.99 12.24 -5.53
C PHE A 246 43.62 12.09 -4.05
N GLN A 247 42.46 12.63 -3.65
CA GLN A 247 41.80 12.23 -2.42
C GLN A 247 40.52 11.48 -2.78
N SER A 248 40.49 10.24 -2.34
CA SER A 248 39.42 9.25 -2.47
C SER A 248 38.10 9.79 -1.93
N GLN A 249 37.12 9.94 -2.81
CA GLN A 249 35.72 10.13 -2.40
C GLN A 249 35.17 8.79 -1.92
N GLN A 250 34.96 8.67 -0.61
CA GLN A 250 33.95 7.75 -0.07
C GLN A 250 32.56 8.25 -0.50
N PRO A 251 31.61 7.36 -0.80
CA PRO A 251 30.23 7.77 -1.02
C PRO A 251 29.67 8.38 0.26
N GLN A 252 29.26 9.65 0.19
CA GLN A 252 28.51 10.33 1.24
C GLN A 252 27.22 9.55 1.49
N GLN A 253 27.19 8.79 2.59
CA GLN A 253 25.93 8.43 3.23
C GLN A 253 25.31 9.73 3.74
N LEU A 254 24.10 10.04 3.27
CA LEU A 254 23.27 11.09 3.84
C LEU A 254 23.11 10.82 5.34
N GLN A 255 23.88 11.53 6.17
CA GLN A 255 23.67 11.55 7.61
C GLN A 255 22.34 12.25 7.87
N GLN A 256 21.35 11.46 8.29
CA GLN A 256 20.08 11.97 8.75
C GLN A 256 20.27 12.67 10.10
N PRO A 257 19.68 13.86 10.31
CA PRO A 257 19.65 14.47 11.64
C PRO A 257 18.84 13.58 12.60
N PRO A 258 19.18 13.57 13.91
CA PRO A 258 18.46 12.79 14.89
C PRO A 258 17.07 13.41 15.09
N VAL A 259 16.04 12.80 14.51
CA VAL A 259 14.65 13.16 14.78
C VAL A 259 14.10 12.15 15.77
N ASP A 260 13.74 12.67 16.95
CA ASP A 260 13.06 11.95 18.02
C ASP A 260 11.73 11.37 17.50
N GLY A 261 11.61 10.04 17.55
CA GLY A 261 10.44 9.27 17.11
C GLY A 261 10.36 9.01 15.61
N LEU A 262 10.56 7.75 15.20
CA LEU A 262 10.26 7.29 13.84
C LEU A 262 8.81 7.60 13.49
N LYS A 263 8.60 8.39 12.42
CA LYS A 263 7.30 8.72 11.86
C LYS A 263 7.41 8.85 10.35
N PHE A 264 6.34 8.51 9.64
CA PHE A 264 6.23 8.80 8.21
C PHE A 264 5.93 10.28 8.00
N ASP A 265 6.55 10.86 6.98
CA ASP A 265 6.22 12.20 6.53
C ASP A 265 4.80 12.29 5.93
N LYS A 266 4.35 13.52 5.73
CA LYS A 266 2.99 13.80 5.22
C LYS A 266 2.78 13.26 3.80
N GLU A 267 3.82 13.26 2.97
CA GLU A 267 3.77 12.79 1.59
C GLU A 267 3.57 11.28 1.55
N THR A 268 4.33 10.55 2.37
CA THR A 268 4.24 9.09 2.54
C THR A 268 2.87 8.70 3.07
N ASN A 269 2.34 9.40 4.08
CA ASN A 269 0.99 9.11 4.55
C ASN A 269 -0.10 9.43 3.52
N THR A 270 0.08 10.47 2.71
CA THR A 270 -0.85 10.77 1.61
C THR A 270 -0.81 9.68 0.54
N PHE A 271 0.40 9.25 0.13
CA PHE A 271 0.61 8.13 -0.78
C PHE A 271 -0.01 6.83 -0.26
N ARG A 272 0.17 6.52 1.04
CA ARG A 272 -0.46 5.35 1.68
C ARG A 272 -1.98 5.40 1.57
N ILE A 273 -2.60 6.55 1.86
CA ILE A 273 -4.06 6.71 1.75
C ILE A 273 -4.52 6.46 0.31
N GLU A 274 -3.86 7.07 -0.67
CA GLU A 274 -4.19 6.88 -2.09
C GLU A 274 -4.12 5.41 -2.50
N ARG A 275 -3.03 4.71 -2.13
CA ARG A 275 -2.86 3.28 -2.41
C ARG A 275 -3.91 2.42 -1.73
N LEU A 276 -4.21 2.68 -0.46
CA LEU A 276 -5.25 1.95 0.27
C LEU A 276 -6.66 2.15 -0.33
N VAL A 277 -6.95 3.34 -0.88
CA VAL A 277 -8.20 3.60 -1.61
C VAL A 277 -8.27 2.77 -2.88
N GLU A 278 -7.19 2.73 -3.67
CA GLU A 278 -7.09 1.89 -4.87
C GLU A 278 -7.26 0.40 -4.54
N GLU A 279 -6.56 -0.08 -3.50
CA GLU A 279 -6.65 -1.47 -3.03
C GLU A 279 -8.08 -1.84 -2.65
N ARG A 280 -8.80 -0.99 -1.89
CA ARG A 280 -10.21 -1.22 -1.56
C ARG A 280 -11.08 -1.34 -2.80
N ALA A 281 -10.86 -0.49 -3.80
CA ALA A 281 -11.61 -0.54 -5.05
C ALA A 281 -11.37 -1.88 -5.78
N TYR A 282 -10.11 -2.33 -5.88
CA TYR A 282 -9.82 -3.65 -6.45
C TYR A 282 -10.48 -4.79 -5.68
N MET A 283 -10.46 -4.77 -4.33
CA MET A 283 -11.07 -5.83 -3.53
C MET A 283 -12.56 -6.01 -3.84
N VAL A 284 -13.32 -4.92 -3.94
CA VAL A 284 -14.76 -4.99 -4.25
C VAL A 284 -15.05 -5.29 -5.72
N GLN A 285 -14.16 -4.89 -6.64
CA GLN A 285 -14.24 -5.31 -8.04
C GLN A 285 -13.99 -6.80 -8.19
N ILE A 286 -12.97 -7.34 -7.54
CA ILE A 286 -12.68 -8.78 -7.48
C ILE A 286 -13.90 -9.54 -6.94
N LEU A 287 -14.50 -9.08 -5.84
CA LEU A 287 -15.72 -9.67 -5.29
C LEU A 287 -16.87 -9.67 -6.30
N TYR A 288 -17.11 -8.56 -6.99
CA TYR A 288 -18.10 -8.50 -8.06
C TYR A 288 -17.81 -9.51 -9.17
N HIS A 289 -16.56 -9.60 -9.62
CA HIS A 289 -16.18 -10.55 -10.66
C HIS A 289 -16.43 -11.99 -10.22
N LEU A 290 -16.04 -12.34 -8.99
CA LEU A 290 -16.29 -13.66 -8.40
C LEU A 290 -17.80 -13.96 -8.34
N ALA A 291 -18.61 -13.05 -7.78
CA ALA A 291 -20.06 -13.20 -7.72
C ALA A 291 -20.74 -13.32 -9.09
N SER A 292 -20.14 -12.73 -10.12
CA SER A 292 -20.63 -12.81 -11.50
C SER A 292 -20.23 -14.09 -12.24
N LEU A 293 -19.15 -14.73 -11.80
CA LEU A 293 -18.58 -15.93 -12.43
C LEU A 293 -18.95 -17.22 -11.70
N PHE A 294 -19.08 -17.18 -10.37
CA PHE A 294 -19.25 -18.34 -9.51
C PHE A 294 -20.51 -18.20 -8.66
N TRP A 295 -21.17 -19.32 -8.39
CA TRP A 295 -22.15 -19.40 -7.33
C TRP A 295 -21.46 -19.30 -5.97
N LEU A 296 -21.77 -18.23 -5.23
CA LEU A 296 -21.32 -18.07 -3.86
C LEU A 296 -22.06 -19.06 -2.95
N SER A 297 -21.38 -19.55 -1.93
CA SER A 297 -22.03 -20.36 -0.89
C SER A 297 -23.10 -19.53 -0.15
N GLU A 298 -24.07 -20.19 0.48
CA GLU A 298 -25.09 -19.52 1.32
C GLU A 298 -24.41 -18.61 2.36
N ALA A 299 -23.38 -19.11 3.05
CA ALA A 299 -22.66 -18.37 4.07
C ALA A 299 -21.94 -17.14 3.50
N ASP A 300 -21.28 -17.27 2.35
CA ASP A 300 -20.59 -16.14 1.71
C ASP A 300 -21.58 -15.07 1.24
N LEU A 301 -22.70 -15.47 0.62
CA LEU A 301 -23.73 -14.52 0.18
C LEU A 301 -24.35 -13.77 1.36
N LEU A 302 -24.67 -14.47 2.45
CA LEU A 302 -25.17 -13.83 3.68
C LEU A 302 -24.14 -12.84 4.24
N THR A 303 -22.85 -13.19 4.22
CA THR A 303 -21.77 -12.28 4.65
C THR A 303 -21.69 -11.03 3.77
N VAL A 304 -21.84 -11.17 2.45
CA VAL A 304 -21.87 -10.02 1.52
C VAL A 304 -23.08 -9.13 1.82
N LEU A 305 -24.27 -9.72 2.02
CA LEU A 305 -25.50 -8.98 2.36
C LEU A 305 -25.37 -8.21 3.67
N GLU A 306 -24.86 -8.84 4.73
CA GLU A 306 -24.58 -8.19 6.01
C GLU A 306 -23.63 -7.00 5.86
N HIS A 307 -22.60 -7.15 5.04
CA HIS A 307 -21.64 -6.07 4.79
C HIS A 307 -22.30 -4.87 4.10
N VAL A 308 -23.11 -5.12 3.07
CA VAL A 308 -23.85 -4.07 2.35
C VAL A 308 -24.87 -3.37 3.27
N GLN A 309 -25.57 -4.12 4.11
CA GLN A 309 -26.60 -3.61 5.02
C GLN A 309 -26.06 -2.56 6.00
N THR A 310 -24.78 -2.66 6.38
CA THR A 310 -24.15 -1.76 7.37
C THR A 310 -23.38 -0.59 6.76
N LYS A 311 -23.20 -0.57 5.43
CA LYS A 311 -22.42 0.46 4.71
C LYS A 311 -23.19 1.77 4.53
N ASN A 312 -22.45 2.87 4.49
CA ASN A 312 -22.95 4.21 4.18
C ASN A 312 -22.93 4.46 2.67
N LEU A 313 -23.86 5.28 2.17
CA LEU A 313 -23.92 5.63 0.75
C LEU A 313 -22.68 6.44 0.31
N SER A 314 -22.10 7.20 1.23
CA SER A 314 -20.87 7.97 1.02
C SER A 314 -19.61 7.09 0.96
N ASP A 315 -19.70 5.79 1.27
CA ASP A 315 -18.56 4.89 1.13
C ASP A 315 -18.39 4.51 -0.36
N ALA A 316 -17.24 4.83 -0.93
CA ALA A 316 -16.93 4.57 -2.34
C ALA A 316 -17.04 3.08 -2.75
N SER A 317 -16.97 2.15 -1.78
CA SER A 317 -17.15 0.72 -2.02
C SER A 317 -18.62 0.28 -2.15
N HIS A 318 -19.57 1.07 -1.62
CA HIS A 318 -21.00 0.75 -1.60
C HIS A 318 -21.59 0.41 -2.98
N PRO A 319 -21.38 1.21 -4.06
CA PRO A 319 -21.94 0.87 -5.37
C PRO A 319 -21.40 -0.46 -5.92
N TYR A 320 -20.12 -0.76 -5.72
CA TYR A 320 -19.53 -2.02 -6.18
C TYR A 320 -20.11 -3.23 -5.42
N LEU A 321 -20.31 -3.09 -4.11
CA LEU A 321 -20.92 -4.11 -3.27
C LEU A 321 -22.36 -4.40 -3.67
N MET A 322 -23.16 -3.36 -3.98
CA MET A 322 -24.52 -3.53 -4.51
C MET A 322 -24.52 -4.34 -5.81
N VAL A 323 -23.63 -4.02 -6.76
CA VAL A 323 -23.52 -4.75 -8.02
C VAL A 323 -23.05 -6.19 -7.79
N ALA A 324 -22.20 -6.44 -6.78
CA ALA A 324 -21.80 -7.79 -6.38
C ALA A 324 -22.99 -8.61 -5.84
N VAL A 325 -23.86 -8.02 -5.01
CA VAL A 325 -25.08 -8.68 -4.53
C VAL A 325 -26.00 -9.03 -5.70
N LEU A 326 -26.25 -8.09 -6.61
CA LEU A 326 -27.08 -8.33 -7.80
C LEU A 326 -26.48 -9.43 -8.69
N ALA A 327 -25.16 -9.44 -8.87
CA ALA A 327 -24.48 -10.49 -9.59
C ALA A 327 -24.62 -11.85 -8.90
N ALA A 328 -24.52 -11.91 -7.57
CA ALA A 328 -24.66 -13.14 -6.80
C ALA A 328 -26.09 -13.71 -6.86
N LEU A 329 -27.12 -12.85 -6.81
CA LEU A 329 -28.53 -13.24 -6.88
C LEU A 329 -29.02 -13.52 -8.31
N SER A 330 -28.28 -13.07 -9.33
CA SER A 330 -28.66 -13.28 -10.74
C SER A 330 -28.75 -14.77 -11.08
N SER A 331 -29.78 -15.14 -11.86
CA SER A 331 -30.02 -16.50 -12.38
C SER A 331 -29.14 -16.87 -13.59
N ARG A 332 -28.15 -16.04 -13.94
CA ARG A 332 -27.21 -16.34 -15.02
C ARG A 332 -26.44 -17.63 -14.74
N ASN A 333 -26.07 -18.33 -15.81
CA ASN A 333 -25.21 -19.50 -15.70
C ASN A 333 -23.85 -19.09 -15.12
N LYS A 334 -23.42 -19.78 -14.06
CA LYS A 334 -22.18 -19.54 -13.32
C LYS A 334 -21.49 -20.87 -13.05
N GLU A 335 -20.21 -20.78 -12.76
CA GLU A 335 -19.40 -21.89 -12.29
C GLU A 335 -19.86 -22.35 -10.89
N ASN A 336 -19.56 -23.61 -10.55
CA ASN A 336 -19.88 -24.25 -9.27
C ASN A 336 -21.40 -24.43 -9.01
N PRO A 337 -22.13 -25.16 -9.87
CA PRO A 337 -23.57 -25.34 -9.75
C PRO A 337 -24.03 -25.97 -8.42
N GLU A 338 -23.14 -26.65 -7.70
CA GLU A 338 -23.38 -27.17 -6.36
C GLU A 338 -23.79 -26.09 -5.35
N ASN A 339 -23.33 -24.84 -5.54
CA ASN A 339 -23.68 -23.70 -4.69
C ASN A 339 -24.88 -22.91 -5.19
N GLN A 340 -25.55 -23.37 -6.26
CA GLN A 340 -26.67 -22.65 -6.84
C GLN A 340 -27.85 -22.60 -5.85
N ILE A 341 -28.17 -21.38 -5.41
CA ILE A 341 -29.16 -21.10 -4.36
C ILE A 341 -30.55 -21.61 -4.74
N SER A 342 -30.92 -21.55 -6.02
CA SER A 342 -32.24 -22.00 -6.50
C SER A 342 -32.51 -23.50 -6.27
N ASN A 343 -31.48 -24.27 -5.94
CA ASN A 343 -31.60 -25.71 -5.70
C ASN A 343 -31.99 -26.01 -4.24
N ASN A 344 -32.05 -25.01 -3.35
CA ASN A 344 -32.33 -25.19 -1.93
C ASN A 344 -33.32 -24.15 -1.39
N ASP A 345 -34.59 -24.56 -1.20
CA ASP A 345 -35.64 -23.71 -0.64
C ASP A 345 -35.31 -23.11 0.73
N ALA A 346 -34.57 -23.83 1.57
CA ALA A 346 -34.15 -23.31 2.88
C ALA A 346 -33.16 -22.16 2.73
N SER A 347 -32.22 -22.27 1.78
CA SER A 347 -31.28 -21.18 1.45
C SER A 347 -32.00 -19.96 0.90
N ILE A 348 -32.97 -20.15 0.01
CA ILE A 348 -33.80 -19.05 -0.52
C ILE A 348 -34.54 -18.34 0.61
N LYS A 349 -35.18 -19.09 1.52
CA LYS A 349 -35.88 -18.51 2.68
C LYS A 349 -34.96 -17.69 3.56
N LYS A 350 -33.79 -18.22 3.92
CA LYS A 350 -32.80 -17.49 4.74
C LYS A 350 -32.32 -16.21 4.06
N ILE A 351 -31.99 -16.26 2.78
CA ILE A 351 -31.55 -15.08 2.01
C ILE A 351 -32.69 -14.06 1.92
N HIS A 352 -33.91 -14.52 1.66
CA HIS A 352 -35.10 -13.67 1.63
C HIS A 352 -35.33 -12.98 2.97
N GLU A 353 -35.31 -13.72 4.08
CA GLU A 353 -35.42 -13.19 5.44
C GLU A 353 -34.29 -12.20 5.75
N GLN A 354 -33.06 -12.48 5.33
CA GLN A 354 -31.93 -11.56 5.50
C GLN A 354 -32.18 -10.23 4.78
N ILE A 355 -32.75 -10.26 3.57
CA ILE A 355 -33.05 -9.05 2.80
C ILE A 355 -34.24 -8.30 3.40
N THR A 356 -35.33 -8.98 3.73
CA THR A 356 -36.61 -8.35 4.10
C THR A 356 -36.71 -7.96 5.56
N SER A 357 -36.21 -8.79 6.47
CA SER A 357 -36.39 -8.62 7.93
C SER A 357 -35.30 -7.79 8.59
N LYS A 358 -34.07 -7.78 8.04
CA LYS A 358 -32.98 -6.99 8.61
C LYS A 358 -33.11 -5.51 8.28
N GLN A 359 -32.59 -4.67 9.18
CA GLN A 359 -32.51 -3.23 8.96
C GLN A 359 -31.33 -2.91 8.03
N TRP A 360 -31.62 -2.18 6.96
CA TRP A 360 -30.60 -1.65 6.06
C TRP A 360 -30.32 -0.21 6.47
N LYS A 361 -29.04 0.15 6.53
CA LYS A 361 -28.63 1.53 6.82
C LYS A 361 -29.15 2.53 5.79
N ILE A 362 -29.31 2.09 4.55
CA ILE A 362 -29.83 2.87 3.43
C ILE A 362 -31.04 2.15 2.87
N SER A 363 -32.24 2.71 3.04
CA SER A 363 -33.49 2.08 2.60
C SER A 363 -33.57 1.90 1.09
N THR A 364 -33.02 2.84 0.30
CA THR A 364 -32.98 2.73 -1.17
C THR A 364 -32.16 1.53 -1.64
N SER A 365 -31.07 1.19 -0.93
CA SER A 365 -30.26 0.01 -1.23
C SER A 365 -31.03 -1.31 -1.02
N LYS A 366 -32.01 -1.34 -0.11
CA LYS A 366 -32.88 -2.50 0.10
C LYS A 366 -33.89 -2.69 -1.04
N ALA A 367 -34.32 -1.59 -1.65
CA ALA A 367 -35.34 -1.58 -2.70
C ALA A 367 -34.77 -1.95 -4.08
N LEU A 368 -33.46 -1.72 -4.29
CA LEU A 368 -32.68 -2.19 -5.44
C LEU A 368 -32.33 -3.67 -5.30
#